data_AF-A0A429MK52-F1
#
_entry.id   AF-A0A429MK52-F1
#
_cell.length_a   1.000
_cell.length_b   1.000
_cell.length_c   1.000
_cell.angle_alpha   90.00
_cell.angle_beta   90.00
_cell.angle_gamma   90.00
#
_symmetry.space_group_name_H-M   'P 1'
#
loop_
_entity.id
_entity.type
_entity.pdbx_description
1 polymer ?
#
loop_
_entity_poly.entity_id
_entity_poly.type
_entity_poly.pdbx_seq_one_letter_code
_entity_poly.pdbx_strand_id
1 'polypeptide(L)'
;MQELANRLAIQNFVNAYMQETGKGYLLSFDQQSSTQQAFSSGLTLLTLPLPSIQAECSVPLSYVSRVGRHRLAALPKMCIDGQWQKISAGTIVSLLLEELVIESQFKLDAASLLEKWIQSRDALLQFLKQRHNDFDDLVKAGQNFIESEQALILGHSMHPAPKSRNGFVHEDWLKFSPEHAGKTQLHYWLVH
;
A
#
# COMPACT_ATOMS: atom_id res chain seq x y z
N MET A 1 -0.42 -10.91 -10.40
CA MET A 1 -0.87 -9.51 -10.30
C MET A 1 -1.61 -9.18 -9.00
N GLN A 2 -2.61 -9.95 -8.56
CA GLN A 2 -3.35 -9.64 -7.31
C GLN A 2 -2.45 -9.53 -6.07
N GLU A 3 -1.57 -10.52 -5.86
CA GLU A 3 -0.63 -10.50 -4.73
C GLU A 3 0.32 -9.30 -4.77
N LEU A 4 0.81 -8.94 -5.96
CA LEU A 4 1.66 -7.77 -6.16
C LEU A 4 0.91 -6.47 -5.80
N ALA A 5 -0.33 -6.31 -6.25
CA ALA A 5 -1.16 -5.15 -5.91
C ALA A 5 -1.40 -5.05 -4.40
N ASN A 6 -1.72 -6.17 -3.74
CA ASN A 6 -1.85 -6.23 -2.28
C ASN A 6 -0.57 -5.80 -1.57
N ARG A 7 0.58 -6.35 -1.98
CA ARG A 7 1.88 -6.04 -1.36
C ARG A 7 2.26 -4.57 -1.52
N LEU A 8 2.03 -3.97 -2.68
CA LEU A 8 2.33 -2.56 -2.94
C LEU A 8 1.36 -1.63 -2.21
N ALA A 9 0.07 -1.95 -2.18
CA ALA A 9 -0.93 -1.16 -1.46
C ALA A 9 -0.69 -1.19 0.06
N ILE A 10 -0.39 -2.35 0.63
CA ILE A 10 -0.08 -2.45 2.07
C ILE A 10 1.28 -1.83 2.39
N GLN A 11 2.26 -1.87 1.49
CA GLN A 11 3.54 -1.17 1.67
C GLN A 11 3.34 0.35 1.80
N ASN A 12 2.56 0.95 0.89
CA ASN A 12 2.30 2.39 0.95
C ASN A 12 1.54 2.77 2.24
N PHE A 13 0.58 1.94 2.65
CA PHE A 13 -0.14 2.09 3.91
C PHE A 13 0.78 2.00 5.13
N VAL A 14 1.56 0.92 5.24
CA VAL A 14 2.48 0.69 6.37
C VAL A 14 3.54 1.78 6.46
N ASN A 15 4.10 2.21 5.33
CA ASN A 15 5.07 3.30 5.31
C ASN A 15 4.45 4.61 5.82
N ALA A 16 3.22 4.96 5.40
CA ALA A 16 2.51 6.14 5.90
C ALA A 16 2.20 6.01 7.40
N TYR A 17 1.63 4.87 7.80
CA TYR A 17 1.29 4.55 9.18
C TYR A 17 2.50 4.71 10.10
N MET A 18 3.63 4.10 9.77
CA MET A 18 4.85 4.19 10.58
C MET A 18 5.39 5.61 10.63
N GLN A 19 5.39 6.31 9.50
CA GLN A 19 5.93 7.67 9.42
C GLN A 19 5.14 8.65 10.28
N GLU A 20 3.82 8.50 10.34
CA GLU A 20 2.94 9.41 11.08
C GLU A 20 2.79 9.03 12.56
N THR A 21 2.84 7.73 12.88
CA THR A 21 2.63 7.26 14.26
C THR A 21 3.93 7.01 15.02
N GLY A 22 5.05 6.83 14.32
CA GLY A 22 6.30 6.34 14.90
C GLY A 22 6.22 4.91 15.42
N LYS A 23 5.10 4.20 15.19
CA LYS A 23 4.90 2.84 15.69
C LYS A 23 5.55 1.81 14.79
N GLY A 24 6.07 0.79 15.45
CA GLY A 24 6.75 -0.32 14.80
C GLY A 24 8.24 -0.30 15.07
N TYR A 25 8.83 -1.47 14.95
CA TYR A 25 10.24 -1.67 15.21
C TYR A 25 10.81 -2.70 14.24
N LEU A 26 12.14 -2.67 14.11
CA LEU A 26 12.86 -3.57 13.23
C LEU A 26 13.53 -4.65 14.08
N LEU A 27 13.41 -5.90 13.64
CA LEU A 27 14.12 -7.05 14.21
C LEU A 27 15.15 -7.56 13.21
N SER A 28 16.43 -7.47 13.56
CA SER A 28 17.49 -8.16 12.84
C SER A 28 17.33 -9.68 12.98
N PHE A 29 17.94 -10.45 12.09
CA PHE A 29 17.74 -11.90 12.04
C PHE A 29 18.04 -12.61 13.38
N ASP A 30 19.08 -12.15 14.09
CA ASP A 30 19.51 -12.65 15.40
C ASP A 30 18.52 -12.34 16.55
N GLN A 31 17.67 -11.33 16.38
CA GLN A 31 16.65 -10.93 17.36
C GLN A 31 15.32 -11.65 17.16
N GLN A 32 15.16 -12.38 16.05
CA GLN A 32 13.93 -13.05 15.68
C GLN A 32 13.79 -14.41 16.36
N SER A 33 12.57 -14.78 16.76
CA SER A 33 12.24 -16.15 17.16
C SER A 33 12.43 -17.14 16.00
N SER A 34 12.58 -18.43 16.30
CA SER A 34 12.74 -19.48 15.28
C SER A 34 11.61 -19.48 14.24
N THR A 35 10.36 -19.20 14.68
CA THR A 35 9.21 -19.10 13.77
C THR A 35 9.28 -17.87 12.87
N GLN A 36 9.75 -16.73 13.40
CA GLN A 36 9.98 -15.51 12.63
C GLN A 36 11.10 -15.70 11.59
N GLN A 37 12.22 -16.30 11.99
CA GLN A 37 13.34 -16.63 11.10
C GLN A 37 12.89 -17.51 9.92
N ALA A 38 12.00 -18.48 10.18
CA ALA A 38 11.50 -19.39 9.16
C ALA A 38 10.75 -18.66 8.02
N PHE A 39 10.03 -17.57 8.30
CA PHE A 39 9.33 -16.82 7.27
C PHE A 39 10.03 -15.55 6.81
N SER A 40 10.93 -14.98 7.62
CA SER A 40 11.73 -13.83 7.21
C SER A 40 12.80 -14.22 6.18
N SER A 41 13.20 -15.49 6.15
CA SER A 41 14.19 -16.03 5.21
C SER A 41 15.51 -15.24 5.23
N GLY A 42 15.99 -14.88 6.42
CA GLY A 42 17.24 -14.13 6.59
C GLY A 42 17.09 -12.60 6.52
N LEU A 43 15.91 -12.08 6.20
CA LEU A 43 15.65 -10.65 6.09
C LEU A 43 15.30 -10.01 7.44
N THR A 44 15.54 -8.71 7.56
CA THR A 44 15.04 -7.90 8.66
C THR A 44 13.50 -7.92 8.65
N LEU A 45 12.90 -8.15 9.82
CA LEU A 45 11.45 -8.01 9.99
C LEU A 45 11.12 -6.58 10.43
N LEU A 46 10.10 -6.03 9.80
CA LEU A 46 9.34 -4.92 10.36
C LEU A 46 8.17 -5.51 11.15
N THR A 47 8.03 -5.09 12.40
CA THR A 47 6.96 -5.53 13.29
C THR A 47 6.15 -4.33 13.78
N LEU A 48 4.83 -4.42 13.65
CA LEU A 48 3.85 -3.45 14.15
C LEU A 48 3.06 -4.11 15.28
N PRO A 49 3.12 -3.61 16.53
CA PRO A 49 2.30 -4.13 17.61
C PRO A 49 0.85 -3.67 17.49
N LEU A 50 -0.10 -4.54 17.85
CA LEU A 50 -1.53 -4.25 17.98
C LEU A 50 -1.98 -4.62 19.40
N PRO A 51 -1.67 -3.78 20.41
CA PRO A 51 -1.89 -4.10 21.82
C PRO A 51 -3.36 -4.29 22.17
N SER A 52 -4.28 -3.60 21.49
CA SER A 52 -5.73 -3.69 21.74
C SER A 52 -6.30 -5.10 21.56
N ILE A 53 -5.64 -5.93 20.74
CA ILE A 53 -6.02 -7.33 20.49
C ILE A 53 -4.89 -8.32 20.82
N GLN A 54 -3.86 -7.87 21.55
CA GLN A 54 -2.70 -8.68 21.92
C GLN A 54 -2.06 -9.41 20.72
N ALA A 55 -1.93 -8.70 19.59
CA ALA A 55 -1.42 -9.25 18.35
C ALA A 55 -0.20 -8.49 17.83
N GLU A 56 0.51 -9.10 16.87
CA GLU A 56 1.64 -8.48 16.18
C GLU A 56 1.55 -8.72 14.67
N CYS A 57 1.69 -7.67 13.88
CA CYS A 57 1.83 -7.75 12.43
C CYS A 57 3.33 -7.71 12.08
N SER A 58 3.84 -8.70 11.35
CA SER A 58 5.25 -8.71 10.92
C SER A 58 5.42 -9.00 9.45
N VAL A 59 6.39 -8.33 8.82
CA VAL A 59 6.68 -8.47 7.40
C VAL A 59 8.19 -8.37 7.13
N PRO A 60 8.78 -9.29 6.33
CA PRO A 60 10.17 -9.16 5.93
C PRO A 60 10.35 -7.99 4.96
N LEU A 61 11.47 -7.29 5.11
CA LEU A 61 11.85 -6.17 4.26
C LEU A 61 12.93 -6.58 3.26
N SER A 62 12.69 -6.30 1.97
CA SER A 62 13.72 -6.38 0.93
C SER A 62 14.60 -5.13 0.90
N TYR A 63 14.14 -4.05 1.54
CA TYR A 63 14.92 -2.83 1.75
C TYR A 63 14.47 -2.12 3.03
N VAL A 64 15.44 -1.88 3.91
CA VAL A 64 15.26 -1.07 5.11
C VAL A 64 15.66 0.37 4.78
N SER A 65 14.71 1.30 4.89
CA SER A 65 14.95 2.72 4.65
C SER A 65 15.29 3.45 5.94
N ARG A 66 16.23 4.40 5.86
CA ARG A 66 16.51 5.34 6.96
C ARG A 66 15.48 6.48 7.04
N VAL A 67 14.64 6.62 6.02
CA VAL A 67 13.64 7.70 5.87
C VAL A 67 12.22 7.14 5.72
N GLY A 68 11.95 5.97 6.32
CA GLY A 68 10.60 5.38 6.41
C GLY A 68 10.06 4.68 5.15
N ARG A 69 10.61 4.95 3.96
CA ARG A 69 10.18 4.30 2.69
C ARG A 69 10.68 2.86 2.54
N HIS A 70 10.23 1.95 3.39
CA HIS A 70 10.61 0.54 3.37
C HIS A 70 10.06 -0.17 2.12
N ARG A 71 10.74 -1.25 1.69
CA ARG A 71 10.20 -2.19 0.68
C ARG A 71 9.90 -3.53 1.31
N LEU A 72 8.64 -3.95 1.24
CA LEU A 72 8.20 -5.24 1.75
C LEU A 72 8.67 -6.35 0.81
N ALA A 73 9.27 -7.41 1.34
CA ALA A 73 9.66 -8.58 0.56
C ALA A 73 8.46 -9.51 0.29
N ALA A 74 7.49 -9.54 1.20
CA ALA A 74 6.31 -10.40 1.14
C ALA A 74 5.07 -9.68 1.69
N LEU A 75 3.93 -10.37 1.70
CA LEU A 75 2.77 -9.91 2.48
C LEU A 75 3.02 -10.12 3.99
N PRO A 76 2.47 -9.24 4.85
CA PRO A 76 2.62 -9.41 6.29
C PRO A 76 1.90 -10.66 6.82
N LYS A 77 2.39 -11.16 7.95
CA LYS A 77 1.75 -12.19 8.77
C LYS A 77 1.34 -11.58 10.10
N MET A 78 0.32 -12.17 10.73
CA MET A 78 -0.15 -11.76 12.06
C MET A 78 0.13 -12.88 13.06
N CYS A 79 0.64 -12.52 14.24
CA CYS A 79 0.69 -13.37 15.41
C CYS A 79 -0.53 -13.05 16.27
N ILE A 80 -1.40 -14.03 16.50
CA ILE A 80 -2.57 -13.93 17.40
C ILE A 80 -2.52 -15.15 18.30
N ASP A 81 -2.63 -14.95 19.61
CA ASP A 81 -2.51 -16.03 20.62
C ASP A 81 -1.24 -16.89 20.45
N GLY A 82 -0.12 -16.24 20.10
CA GLY A 82 1.17 -16.88 19.86
C GLY A 82 1.28 -17.68 18.55
N GLN A 83 0.25 -17.67 17.70
CA GLN A 83 0.21 -18.39 16.43
C GLN A 83 0.36 -17.45 15.24
N TRP A 84 1.35 -17.74 14.39
CA TRP A 84 1.58 -16.99 13.15
C TRP A 84 0.69 -17.48 12.03
N GLN A 85 -0.13 -16.58 11.48
CA GLN A 85 -1.07 -16.87 10.41
C GLN A 85 -1.00 -15.85 9.28
N LYS A 86 -1.37 -16.31 8.09
CA LYS A 86 -1.55 -15.44 6.93
C LYS A 86 -2.93 -14.79 7.04
N ILE A 87 -2.96 -13.47 7.09
CA ILE A 87 -4.20 -12.68 7.13
C ILE A 87 -4.27 -11.82 5.86
N SER A 88 -5.49 -11.54 5.39
CA SER A 88 -5.69 -10.72 4.20
C SER A 88 -5.17 -9.29 4.42
N ALA A 89 -4.66 -8.65 3.36
CA ALA A 89 -4.16 -7.28 3.44
C ALA A 89 -5.24 -6.29 3.91
N GLY A 90 -6.50 -6.46 3.48
CA GLY A 90 -7.62 -5.62 3.91
C GLY A 90 -7.90 -5.77 5.40
N THR A 91 -7.85 -6.99 5.94
CA THR A 91 -8.02 -7.23 7.39
C THR A 91 -6.87 -6.59 8.19
N ILE A 92 -5.62 -6.71 7.74
CA ILE A 92 -4.48 -6.08 8.42
C ILE A 92 -4.65 -4.56 8.45
N VAL A 93 -5.03 -3.94 7.32
CA VAL A 93 -5.28 -2.49 7.26
C VAL A 93 -6.43 -2.09 8.18
N SER A 94 -7.52 -2.85 8.18
CA SER A 94 -8.66 -2.63 9.08
C SER A 94 -8.24 -2.65 10.55
N LEU A 95 -7.44 -3.65 10.97
CA LEU A 95 -6.96 -3.78 12.34
C LEU A 95 -5.99 -2.65 12.74
N LEU A 96 -5.09 -2.25 11.84
CA LEU A 96 -4.18 -1.13 12.10
C LEU A 96 -4.92 0.21 12.20
N LEU A 97 -5.96 0.41 11.39
CA LEU A 97 -6.83 1.58 11.50
C LEU A 97 -7.64 1.58 12.79
N GLU A 98 -8.16 0.42 13.21
CA GLU A 98 -8.87 0.29 14.48
C GLU A 98 -7.98 0.64 15.67
N GLU A 99 -6.70 0.24 15.64
CA GLU A 99 -5.72 0.63 16.66
C GLU A 99 -5.57 2.16 16.75
N LEU A 100 -5.66 2.88 15.63
CA LEU A 100 -5.65 4.36 15.63
C LEU A 100 -6.94 4.94 16.20
N VAL A 101 -8.09 4.34 15.88
CA VAL A 101 -9.39 4.77 16.40
C VAL A 101 -9.41 4.65 17.93
N ILE A 102 -8.92 3.52 18.46
CA ILE A 102 -8.89 3.25 19.91
C ILE A 102 -8.01 4.27 20.65
N GLU A 103 -6.87 4.64 20.09
CA GLU A 103 -5.93 5.57 20.73
C GLU A 103 -6.27 7.05 20.51
N SER A 104 -7.08 7.35 19.50
CA SER A 104 -7.41 8.72 19.14
C SER A 104 -8.36 9.36 20.15
N GLN A 105 -8.06 10.61 20.53
CA GLN A 105 -8.99 11.46 21.29
C GLN A 105 -10.09 12.05 20.41
N PHE A 106 -9.93 12.00 19.08
CA PHE A 106 -10.88 12.48 18.10
C PHE A 106 -11.63 11.32 17.45
N LYS A 107 -12.88 11.58 17.06
CA LYS A 107 -13.64 10.64 16.24
C LYS A 107 -13.00 10.54 14.85
N LEU A 108 -12.39 9.40 14.57
CA LEU A 108 -11.83 9.06 13.26
C LEU A 108 -12.83 8.22 12.46
N ASP A 109 -12.87 8.43 11.15
CA ASP A 109 -13.65 7.62 10.21
C ASP A 109 -12.72 6.62 9.50
N ALA A 110 -12.40 5.53 10.21
CA ALA A 110 -11.59 4.44 9.68
C ALA A 110 -12.26 3.74 8.49
N ALA A 111 -13.59 3.64 8.48
CA ALA A 111 -14.34 3.00 7.42
C ALA A 111 -14.16 3.72 6.08
N SER A 112 -14.26 5.06 6.07
CA SER A 112 -14.02 5.85 4.86
C SER A 112 -12.58 5.69 4.33
N LEU A 113 -11.58 5.62 5.22
CA LEU A 113 -10.20 5.40 4.79
C LEU A 113 -9.97 3.98 4.26
N LEU A 114 -10.58 2.96 4.89
CA LEU A 114 -10.53 1.59 4.41
C LEU A 114 -11.16 1.45 3.02
N GLU A 115 -12.31 2.10 2.79
CA GLU A 115 -12.95 2.13 1.48
C GLU A 115 -12.01 2.73 0.42
N LYS A 116 -11.41 3.89 0.70
CA LYS A 116 -10.43 4.53 -0.20
C LYS A 116 -9.22 3.64 -0.44
N TRP A 117 -8.73 2.95 0.59
CA TRP A 117 -7.61 2.01 0.46
C TRP A 117 -7.96 0.86 -0.49
N ILE A 118 -9.16 0.26 -0.34
CA ILE A 118 -9.65 -0.81 -1.21
C ILE A 118 -9.75 -0.31 -2.66
N GLN A 119 -10.40 0.83 -2.89
CA GLN A 119 -10.51 1.44 -4.21
C GLN A 119 -9.14 1.69 -4.83
N SER A 120 -8.20 2.24 -4.06
CA SER A 120 -6.83 2.51 -4.50
C SER A 120 -6.08 1.24 -4.89
N ARG A 121 -6.26 0.17 -4.12
CA ARG A 121 -5.64 -1.14 -4.37
C ARG A 121 -6.21 -1.80 -5.62
N ASP A 122 -7.51 -1.65 -5.86
CA ASP A 122 -8.16 -2.20 -7.04
C ASP A 122 -7.83 -1.41 -8.32
N ALA A 123 -7.72 -0.08 -8.23
CA ALA A 123 -7.17 0.75 -9.30
C ALA A 123 -5.72 0.34 -9.65
N LEU A 124 -4.87 0.18 -8.62
CA LEU A 124 -3.49 -0.30 -8.80
C LEU A 124 -3.46 -1.68 -9.48
N LEU A 125 -4.33 -2.61 -9.09
CA LEU A 125 -4.41 -3.92 -9.73
C LEU A 125 -4.75 -3.80 -11.23
N GLN A 126 -5.67 -2.92 -11.60
CA GLN A 126 -6.02 -2.68 -13.00
C GLN A 126 -4.83 -2.10 -13.77
N PHE A 127 -4.14 -1.09 -13.23
CA PHE A 127 -2.97 -0.50 -13.88
C PHE A 127 -1.84 -1.51 -14.04
N LEU A 128 -1.56 -2.32 -13.02
CA LEU A 128 -0.55 -3.38 -13.10
C LEU A 128 -0.88 -4.42 -14.17
N LYS A 129 -2.17 -4.77 -14.35
CA LYS A 129 -2.59 -5.69 -15.42
C LYS A 129 -2.44 -5.04 -16.79
N GLN A 130 -2.89 -3.80 -16.94
CA GLN A 130 -2.88 -3.11 -18.23
C GLN A 130 -1.46 -2.84 -18.71
N ARG A 131 -0.59 -2.33 -17.83
CA ARG A 131 0.75 -1.85 -18.17
C ARG A 131 1.83 -2.92 -18.02
N HIS A 132 1.47 -4.18 -17.78
CA HIS A 132 2.45 -5.24 -17.47
C HIS A 132 3.52 -5.41 -18.56
N ASN A 133 3.12 -5.30 -19.84
CA ASN A 133 4.04 -5.40 -20.98
C ASN A 133 4.93 -4.16 -21.13
N ASP A 134 4.54 -3.04 -20.53
CA ASP A 134 5.19 -1.74 -20.69
C ASP A 134 6.06 -1.39 -19.48
N PHE A 135 6.21 -2.28 -18.47
CA PHE A 135 6.90 -1.94 -17.22
C PHE A 135 8.32 -1.44 -17.42
N ASP A 136 9.05 -2.00 -18.38
CA ASP A 136 10.42 -1.56 -18.71
C ASP A 136 10.41 -0.13 -19.29
N ASP A 137 9.39 0.21 -20.08
CA ASP A 137 9.21 1.56 -20.62
C ASP A 137 8.80 2.56 -19.53
N LEU A 138 8.04 2.14 -18.51
CA LEU A 138 7.67 2.99 -17.36
C LEU A 138 8.87 3.48 -16.56
N VAL A 139 9.99 2.75 -16.57
CA VAL A 139 11.21 3.07 -15.80
C VAL A 139 12.39 3.47 -16.68
N LYS A 140 12.17 3.56 -18.00
CA LYS A 140 13.20 3.87 -18.97
C LYS A 140 13.76 5.28 -18.76
N ALA A 141 15.06 5.44 -18.90
CA ALA A 141 15.71 6.75 -18.91
C ALA A 141 15.36 7.53 -20.19
N GLY A 142 15.25 8.86 -20.08
CA GLY A 142 14.99 9.73 -21.24
C GLY A 142 13.54 9.74 -21.71
N GLN A 143 12.59 9.42 -20.83
CA GLN A 143 11.16 9.63 -21.08
C GLN A 143 10.87 11.08 -21.46
N ASN A 144 9.95 11.27 -22.41
CA ASN A 144 9.39 12.59 -22.67
C ASN A 144 8.40 12.99 -21.57
N PHE A 145 7.91 14.22 -21.63
CA PHE A 145 6.99 14.77 -20.63
C PHE A 145 5.76 13.89 -20.42
N ILE A 146 5.03 13.53 -21.49
CA ILE A 146 3.78 12.77 -21.35
C ILE A 146 4.03 11.33 -20.87
N GLU A 147 5.13 10.71 -21.29
CA GLU A 147 5.52 9.38 -20.81
C GLU A 147 5.78 9.40 -19.30
N SER A 148 6.50 10.40 -18.81
CA SER A 148 6.81 10.54 -17.37
C SER A 148 5.55 10.78 -16.52
N GLU A 149 4.62 11.64 -16.97
CA GLU A 149 3.34 11.89 -16.32
C GLU A 149 2.46 10.62 -16.24
N GLN A 150 2.56 9.74 -17.24
CA GLN A 150 1.80 8.50 -17.33
C GLN A 150 2.51 7.29 -16.70
N ALA A 151 3.75 7.46 -16.21
CA ALA A 151 4.57 6.38 -15.67
C ALA A 151 4.32 6.10 -14.18
N LEU A 152 3.74 7.05 -13.42
CA LEU A 152 3.56 6.93 -11.97
C LEU A 152 2.39 6.01 -11.59
N ILE A 153 2.42 4.74 -11.98
CA ILE A 153 1.33 3.79 -11.74
C ILE A 153 1.15 3.41 -10.27
N LEU A 154 2.21 3.52 -9.45
CA LEU A 154 2.18 3.19 -8.02
C LEU A 154 1.61 4.32 -7.15
N GLY A 155 1.63 5.56 -7.67
CA GLY A 155 1.25 6.75 -6.93
C GLY A 155 2.22 7.10 -5.80
N HIS A 156 1.75 7.90 -4.85
CA HIS A 156 2.56 8.36 -3.72
C HIS A 156 2.90 7.22 -2.76
N SER A 157 4.20 6.97 -2.53
CA SER A 157 4.68 5.80 -1.76
C SER A 157 4.49 5.89 -0.25
N MET A 158 4.11 7.07 0.26
CA MET A 158 3.87 7.34 1.68
C MET A 158 2.43 7.85 1.90
N HIS A 159 1.48 7.44 1.05
CA HIS A 159 0.06 7.76 1.21
C HIS A 159 -0.73 6.45 1.27
N PRO A 160 -1.73 6.30 2.16
CA PRO A 160 -2.45 5.03 2.32
C PRO A 160 -3.27 4.63 1.08
N ALA A 161 -3.90 5.59 0.40
CA ALA A 161 -4.79 5.34 -0.74
C ALA A 161 -4.45 6.21 -1.97
N PRO A 162 -3.22 6.13 -2.52
CA PRO A 162 -2.71 7.11 -3.49
C PRO A 162 -3.43 7.08 -4.85
N LYS A 163 -4.19 6.02 -5.12
CA LYS A 163 -4.97 5.81 -6.33
C LYS A 163 -6.47 5.71 -6.04
N SER A 164 -6.98 6.28 -4.95
CA SER A 164 -8.44 6.42 -4.77
C SER A 164 -8.94 7.61 -5.58
N ARG A 165 -10.04 7.41 -6.33
CA ARG A 165 -10.77 8.48 -7.04
C ARG A 165 -12.27 8.29 -6.79
N ASN A 166 -12.75 8.86 -5.69
CA ASN A 166 -14.17 8.78 -5.32
C ASN A 166 -15.06 9.32 -6.44
N GLY A 167 -16.14 8.60 -6.74
CA GLY A 167 -17.11 8.96 -7.77
C GLY A 167 -16.79 8.45 -9.17
N PHE A 168 -15.59 7.89 -9.42
CA PHE A 168 -15.26 7.28 -10.71
C PHE A 168 -15.79 5.85 -10.79
N VAL A 169 -16.52 5.53 -11.86
CA VAL A 169 -16.81 4.14 -12.22
C VAL A 169 -15.68 3.55 -13.06
N HIS A 170 -15.69 2.23 -13.31
CA HIS A 170 -14.61 1.54 -14.01
C HIS A 170 -14.25 2.17 -15.38
N GLU A 171 -15.24 2.62 -16.15
CA GLU A 171 -15.02 3.27 -17.45
C GLU A 171 -14.29 4.61 -17.33
N ASP A 172 -14.57 5.38 -16.27
CA ASP A 172 -13.89 6.66 -16.00
C ASP A 172 -12.39 6.45 -15.78
N TRP A 173 -12.01 5.33 -15.15
CA TRP A 173 -10.60 4.99 -14.97
C TRP A 173 -9.90 4.79 -16.30
N LEU A 174 -10.53 4.19 -17.30
CA LEU A 174 -9.88 3.99 -18.60
C LEU A 174 -9.68 5.32 -19.33
N LYS A 175 -10.68 6.21 -19.24
CA LYS A 175 -10.71 7.44 -20.03
C LYS A 175 -9.92 8.60 -19.41
N PHE A 176 -9.96 8.74 -18.09
CA PHE A 176 -9.46 9.92 -17.38
C PHE A 176 -8.20 9.65 -16.56
N SER A 177 -7.68 8.42 -16.55
CA SER A 177 -6.45 8.09 -15.82
C SER A 177 -5.21 8.28 -16.70
N PRO A 178 -4.17 9.02 -16.24
CA PRO A 178 -2.89 9.03 -16.93
C PRO A 178 -2.25 7.63 -16.97
N GLU A 179 -2.51 6.77 -15.98
CA GLU A 179 -1.98 5.41 -15.92
C GLU A 179 -2.50 4.51 -17.06
N HIS A 180 -3.64 4.86 -17.66
CA HIS A 180 -4.20 4.21 -18.85
C HIS A 180 -3.82 4.94 -20.16
N ALA A 181 -2.97 5.96 -20.09
CA ALA A 181 -2.74 6.89 -21.19
C ALA A 181 -4.05 7.46 -21.78
N GLY A 182 -5.04 7.68 -20.91
CA GLY A 182 -6.38 8.10 -21.27
C GLY A 182 -6.38 9.43 -22.02
N LYS A 183 -7.21 9.52 -23.07
CA LYS A 183 -7.40 10.74 -23.86
C LYS A 183 -8.88 11.04 -23.94
N THR A 184 -9.24 12.29 -23.65
CA THR A 184 -10.61 12.76 -23.75
C THR A 184 -10.64 14.13 -24.41
N GLN A 185 -11.70 14.39 -25.16
CA GLN A 185 -12.01 15.74 -25.62
C GLN A 185 -12.41 16.60 -24.40
N LEU A 186 -11.95 17.85 -24.36
CA LEU A 186 -12.38 18.82 -23.35
C LEU A 186 -13.86 19.14 -23.53
N HIS A 187 -14.57 19.31 -22.42
CA HIS A 187 -15.97 19.72 -22.43
C HIS A 187 -16.06 21.25 -22.40
N TYR A 188 -16.78 21.83 -23.36
CA TYR A 188 -16.91 23.28 -23.51
C TYR A 188 -18.33 23.70 -23.18
N TRP A 189 -18.46 24.72 -22.33
CA TRP A 189 -19.73 25.38 -22.05
C TRP A 189 -19.76 26.73 -22.77
N LEU A 190 -20.89 27.07 -23.38
CA LEU A 190 -21.19 28.45 -23.73
C LEU A 190 -21.87 29.10 -22.52
N VAL A 191 -21.26 30.14 -21.97
CA VAL A 191 -21.75 30.87 -20.78
C VAL A 191 -22.05 32.32 -21.19
N HIS A 192 -23.17 32.86 -20.70
CA HIS A 192 -23.65 34.22 -20.96
C HIS A 192 -23.19 35.21 -19.88
#